data_AF-A0A1R1ARL5-F1
#
_entry.id   AF-A0A1R1ARL5-F1
#
_cell.length_a   1.000
_cell.length_b   1.000
_cell.length_c   1.000
_cell.angle_alpha   90.00
_cell.angle_beta   90.00
_cell.angle_gamma   90.00
#
_symmetry.space_group_name_H-M   'P 1'
#
loop_
_entity.id
_entity.type
_entity.pdbx_description
1 polymer ?
#
loop_
_entity_poly.entity_id
_entity_poly.type
_entity_poly.pdbx_seq_one_letter_code
_entity_poly.pdbx_strand_id
1 'polypeptide(L)'
;MRRRFVIEAVLVATYGHLLVPSRPIDFVVPYSSIAELYEMRDGVEPVMDDPDDDGHVKTKINELIAFFEDALNRKKIEKAMQVPWRESSPLILNDTIHFTVVHAVDNAHYGEMFDPIETELLLTGLKLQVPLLSDQFEFQDKLIEAEVPVQIYDIEDFEFAVEEGISSSDFDLPNESDRF
;
A
#
# COMPACT_ATOMS: atom_id res chain seq x y z
N MET A 1 -10.88 -14.92 5.67
CA MET A 1 -9.54 -14.63 5.12
C MET A 1 -9.41 -13.11 5.09
N ARG A 2 -8.30 -12.53 5.55
CA ARG A 2 -8.12 -11.06 5.50
C ARG A 2 -7.79 -10.66 4.07
N ARG A 3 -8.39 -9.58 3.55
CA ARG A 3 -7.97 -8.99 2.27
C ARG A 3 -6.62 -8.32 2.46
N ARG A 4 -5.76 -8.36 1.45
CA ARG A 4 -4.44 -7.73 1.49
C ARG A 4 -4.35 -6.70 0.37
N PHE A 5 -3.71 -5.58 0.64
CA PHE A 5 -3.42 -4.55 -0.35
C PHE A 5 -2.00 -4.06 -0.13
N VAL A 6 -1.25 -3.88 -1.21
CA VAL A 6 0.00 -3.13 -1.15
C VAL A 6 -0.33 -1.64 -1.26
N ILE A 7 0.20 -0.84 -0.35
CA ILE A 7 -0.14 0.58 -0.26
C ILE A 7 1.06 1.37 0.29
N GLU A 8 1.15 2.64 -0.08
CA GLU A 8 2.00 3.62 0.60
C GLU A 8 1.48 3.91 2.01
N ALA A 9 2.40 4.11 2.95
CA ALA A 9 2.04 4.38 4.34
C ALA A 9 1.29 5.71 4.49
N VAL A 10 1.63 6.71 3.67
CA VAL A 10 1.01 8.05 3.71
C VAL A 10 -0.47 7.99 3.37
N LEU A 11 -0.89 7.16 2.43
CA LEU A 11 -2.29 7.07 2.00
C LEU A 11 -3.20 6.64 3.15
N VAL A 12 -2.71 5.80 4.06
CA VAL A 12 -3.47 5.42 5.26
C VAL A 12 -3.66 6.60 6.23
N ALA A 13 -2.71 7.55 6.27
CA ALA A 13 -2.85 8.77 7.07
C ALA A 13 -3.76 9.80 6.40
N THR A 14 -3.73 9.88 5.07
CA THR A 14 -4.50 10.83 4.28
C THR A 14 -5.98 10.45 4.22
N TYR A 15 -6.27 9.16 4.02
CA TYR A 15 -7.62 8.69 3.76
C TYR A 15 -8.24 8.00 4.97
N GLY A 16 -8.97 8.77 5.78
CA GLY A 16 -9.58 8.27 7.01
C GLY A 16 -10.54 7.08 6.84
N HIS A 17 -11.17 6.91 5.66
CA HIS A 17 -12.05 5.76 5.40
C HIS A 17 -11.28 4.43 5.33
N LEU A 18 -9.98 4.46 4.99
CA LEU A 18 -9.10 3.27 5.05
C LEU A 18 -8.92 2.75 6.49
N LEU A 19 -9.22 3.58 7.50
CA LEU A 19 -9.15 3.22 8.91
C LEU A 19 -10.42 2.56 9.45
N VAL A 20 -11.49 2.47 8.65
CA VAL A 20 -12.79 1.90 9.05
C VAL A 20 -13.33 0.90 8.01
N PRO A 21 -12.55 -0.10 7.59
CA PRO A 21 -12.97 -1.02 6.53
C PRO A 21 -14.14 -1.90 6.96
N SER A 22 -14.99 -2.26 6.00
CA SER A 22 -16.13 -3.19 6.17
C SER A 22 -15.72 -4.61 6.56
N ARG A 23 -14.46 -5.02 6.30
CA ARG A 23 -13.91 -6.35 6.64
C ARG A 23 -12.47 -6.25 7.15
N PRO A 24 -11.97 -7.28 7.86
CA PRO A 24 -10.57 -7.30 8.27
C PRO A 24 -9.60 -7.31 7.08
N ILE A 25 -8.64 -6.39 7.09
CA ILE A 25 -7.63 -6.19 6.06
C ILE A 25 -6.20 -6.27 6.62
N ASP A 26 -5.25 -6.42 5.71
CA ASP A 26 -3.81 -6.36 5.95
C ASP A 26 -3.16 -5.44 4.91
N PHE A 27 -2.72 -4.26 5.34
CA PHE A 27 -1.94 -3.36 4.50
C PHE A 27 -0.50 -3.82 4.46
N VAL A 28 -0.04 -4.16 3.27
CA VAL A 28 1.33 -4.57 2.99
C VAL A 28 2.12 -3.34 2.56
N VAL A 29 3.08 -2.93 3.37
CA VAL A 29 3.74 -1.63 3.20
C VAL A 29 5.25 -1.85 3.00
N PRO A 30 5.83 -1.44 1.86
CA PRO A 30 7.27 -1.36 1.72
C PRO A 30 7.89 -0.45 2.80
N TYR A 31 9.03 -0.86 3.36
CA TYR A 31 9.65 -0.09 4.44
C TYR A 31 10.06 1.33 4.02
N SER A 32 10.44 1.54 2.75
CA SER A 32 10.76 2.86 2.19
C SER A 32 9.59 3.85 2.35
N SER A 33 8.35 3.42 2.11
CA SER A 33 7.19 4.29 2.28
C SER A 33 6.89 4.64 3.74
N ILE A 34 7.33 3.82 4.70
CA ILE A 34 7.32 4.21 6.11
C ILE A 34 8.35 5.31 6.38
N ALA A 35 9.50 5.30 5.69
CA ALA A 35 10.51 6.34 5.82
C ALA A 35 9.99 7.71 5.34
N GLU A 36 9.19 7.75 4.28
CA GLU A 36 8.55 8.98 3.78
C GLU A 36 7.69 9.68 4.83
N LEU A 37 7.02 8.93 5.71
CA LEU A 37 6.24 9.53 6.80
C LEU A 37 7.11 10.45 7.68
N TYR A 38 8.37 10.07 7.91
CA TYR A 38 9.29 10.90 8.69
C TYR A 38 9.72 12.14 7.91
N GLU A 39 9.93 12.01 6.60
CA GLU A 39 10.26 13.14 5.72
C GLU A 39 9.11 14.16 5.68
N MET A 40 7.87 13.69 5.58
CA MET A 40 6.67 14.54 5.59
C MET A 40 6.42 15.21 6.94
N ARG A 41 6.71 14.51 8.05
CA ARG A 41 6.61 15.09 9.41
C ARG A 41 7.59 16.24 9.61
N ASP A 42 8.83 16.05 9.15
CA ASP A 42 9.93 16.99 9.39
C ASP A 42 10.06 18.05 8.25
N GLY A 43 9.36 17.84 7.14
CA GLY A 43 9.32 18.70 5.97
C GLY A 43 8.57 20.02 6.18
N VAL A 44 8.96 21.03 5.40
CA VAL A 44 8.29 22.35 5.39
C VAL A 44 7.16 22.42 4.36
N GLU A 45 7.12 21.46 3.44
CA GLU A 45 6.09 21.40 2.40
C GLU A 45 4.77 20.87 3.00
N PRO A 46 3.63 21.41 2.58
CA PRO A 46 2.34 20.87 2.96
C PRO A 46 2.13 19.50 2.30
N VAL A 47 1.50 18.58 3.02
CA VAL A 47 1.03 17.29 2.51
C VAL A 47 -0.30 17.47 1.77
N MET A 48 -1.15 18.40 2.23
CA MET A 48 -2.43 18.76 1.61
C MET A 48 -2.48 20.25 1.27
N ASP A 49 -3.16 20.60 0.18
CA ASP A 49 -3.31 22.01 -0.24
C ASP A 49 -4.10 22.85 0.78
N ASP A 50 -5.13 22.26 1.40
CA ASP A 50 -5.91 22.92 2.44
C ASP A 50 -5.17 22.85 3.79
N PRO A 51 -4.94 23.98 4.48
CA PRO A 51 -4.17 24.00 5.73
C PRO A 51 -4.81 23.24 6.89
N ASP A 52 -6.15 23.18 6.97
CA ASP A 52 -6.83 22.46 8.04
C ASP A 52 -6.71 20.94 7.81
N ASP A 53 -6.87 20.50 6.55
CA ASP A 53 -6.64 19.12 6.15
C ASP A 53 -5.15 18.73 6.31
N ASP A 54 -4.20 19.60 5.96
CA ASP A 54 -2.76 19.36 6.16
C ASP A 54 -2.44 19.12 7.65
N GLY A 55 -2.96 19.98 8.53
CA GLY A 55 -2.79 19.83 9.97
C GLY A 55 -3.40 18.52 10.50
N HIS A 56 -4.55 18.12 9.96
CA HIS A 56 -5.18 16.84 10.29
C HIS A 56 -4.33 15.65 9.84
N VAL A 57 -3.92 15.62 8.58
CA VAL A 57 -3.10 14.53 8.00
C VAL A 57 -1.75 14.43 8.72
N LYS A 58 -1.08 15.55 9.02
CA LYS A 58 0.16 15.55 9.82
C LYS A 58 -0.04 14.97 11.22
N THR A 59 -1.21 15.17 11.83
CA THR A 59 -1.54 14.51 13.10
C THR A 59 -1.63 12.99 12.92
N LYS A 60 -2.27 12.52 11.84
CA LYS A 60 -2.37 11.09 11.51
C LYS A 60 -1.03 10.45 11.16
N ILE A 61 -0.16 11.16 10.45
CA ILE A 61 1.23 10.74 10.19
C ILE A 61 1.96 10.50 11.52
N ASN A 62 1.84 11.42 12.47
CA ASN A 62 2.46 11.26 13.79
C ASN A 62 1.90 10.06 14.58
N GLU A 63 0.60 9.81 14.50
CA GLU A 63 -0.03 8.62 15.10
C GLU A 63 0.53 7.32 14.49
N LEU A 64 0.67 7.25 13.16
CA LEU A 64 1.25 6.09 12.47
C LEU A 64 2.73 5.90 12.81
N ILE A 65 3.53 6.97 12.85
CA ILE A 65 4.93 6.89 13.26
C ILE A 65 5.03 6.32 14.66
N ALA A 66 4.27 6.86 15.62
CA ALA A 66 4.28 6.36 16.99
C ALA A 66 3.87 4.87 17.07
N PHE A 67 2.93 4.44 16.22
CA PHE A 67 2.55 3.04 16.09
C PHE A 67 3.69 2.15 15.59
N PHE A 68 4.40 2.56 14.53
CA PHE A 68 5.54 1.80 13.99
C PHE A 68 6.74 1.78 14.95
N GLU A 69 6.93 2.84 15.73
CA GLU A 69 8.01 2.98 16.71
C GLU A 69 7.77 2.24 18.03
N ASP A 70 6.55 1.78 18.30
CA ASP A 70 6.27 0.95 19.47
C ASP A 70 7.27 -0.21 19.56
N ALA A 71 7.77 -0.48 20.76
CA ALA A 71 8.91 -1.38 20.96
C ALA A 71 8.69 -2.78 20.36
N LEU A 72 7.45 -3.29 20.38
CA LEU A 72 7.13 -4.59 19.79
C LEU A 72 7.06 -4.50 18.26
N ASN A 73 6.43 -3.45 17.73
CA ASN A 73 6.29 -3.24 16.29
C ASN A 73 7.64 -2.98 15.63
N ARG A 74 8.44 -2.07 16.18
CA ARG A 74 9.80 -1.79 15.72
C ARG A 74 10.65 -3.05 15.66
N LYS A 75 10.61 -3.90 16.70
CA LYS A 75 11.34 -5.17 16.71
C LYS A 75 10.91 -6.15 15.62
N LYS A 76 9.61 -6.18 15.27
CA LYS A 76 9.10 -7.00 14.17
C LYS A 76 9.59 -6.48 12.81
N ILE A 77 9.62 -5.15 12.63
CA ILE A 77 10.13 -4.48 11.44
C ILE A 77 11.63 -4.73 11.30
N GLU A 78 12.42 -4.46 12.33
CA GLU A 78 13.88 -4.68 12.35
C GLU A 78 14.25 -6.11 11.93
N LYS A 79 13.47 -7.10 12.38
CA LYS A 79 13.67 -8.51 12.00
C LYS A 79 13.36 -8.78 10.53
N ALA A 80 12.38 -8.09 9.95
CA ALA A 80 12.07 -8.16 8.53
C ALA A 80 13.22 -7.56 7.69
N MET A 81 13.77 -6.42 8.13
CA MET A 81 14.85 -5.72 7.41
C MET A 81 16.17 -6.51 7.30
N GLN A 82 16.32 -7.62 8.00
CA GLN A 82 17.53 -8.45 7.92
C GLN A 82 17.67 -9.21 6.60
N VAL A 83 16.56 -9.45 5.88
CA VAL A 83 16.55 -10.27 4.65
C VAL A 83 15.68 -9.58 3.61
N PRO A 84 16.16 -9.40 2.36
CA PRO A 84 15.34 -8.89 1.27
C PRO A 84 14.04 -9.68 1.12
N TRP A 85 12.95 -8.98 0.83
CA TRP A 85 11.60 -9.51 0.64
C TRP A 85 10.98 -10.21 1.84
N ARG A 86 11.57 -10.09 3.02
CA ARG A 86 10.98 -10.65 4.23
C ARG A 86 9.83 -9.77 4.71
N GLU A 87 8.70 -10.41 4.96
CA GLU A 87 7.55 -9.82 5.64
C GLU A 87 7.77 -9.79 7.16
N SER A 88 7.37 -8.70 7.80
CA SER A 88 7.25 -8.64 9.25
C SER A 88 6.10 -9.54 9.75
N SER A 89 6.14 -9.92 11.02
CA SER A 89 4.91 -10.43 11.65
C SER A 89 3.87 -9.29 11.71
N PRO A 90 2.57 -9.58 11.59
CA PRO A 90 1.54 -8.53 11.56
C PRO A 90 1.65 -7.56 12.74
N LEU A 91 1.60 -6.27 12.42
CA LEU A 91 1.47 -5.16 13.35
C LEU A 91 -0.02 -4.86 13.46
N ILE A 92 -0.57 -4.96 14.66
CA ILE A 92 -2.01 -4.89 14.87
C ILE A 92 -2.35 -3.44 15.20
N LEU A 93 -2.95 -2.70 14.27
CA LEU A 93 -3.44 -1.34 14.54
C LEU A 93 -4.72 -1.41 15.38
N ASN A 94 -5.66 -2.26 14.95
CA ASN A 94 -6.92 -2.54 15.65
C ASN A 94 -7.45 -3.93 15.21
N ASP A 95 -8.69 -4.27 15.59
CA ASP A 95 -9.29 -5.58 15.30
C ASP A 95 -9.53 -5.84 13.79
N THR A 96 -9.67 -4.79 12.99
CA THR A 96 -9.95 -4.86 11.55
C THR A 96 -8.74 -4.56 10.68
N ILE A 97 -7.70 -3.90 11.20
CA ILE A 97 -6.55 -3.43 10.41
C ILE A 97 -5.25 -3.96 10.97
N HIS A 98 -4.53 -4.65 10.11
CA HIS A 98 -3.14 -5.02 10.32
C HIS A 98 -2.23 -4.34 9.29
N PHE A 99 -0.97 -4.17 9.68
CA PHE A 99 0.11 -3.87 8.76
C PHE A 99 1.11 -5.02 8.70
N THR A 100 1.56 -5.35 7.49
CA THR A 100 2.73 -6.18 7.25
C THR A 100 3.78 -5.35 6.52
N VAL A 101 4.94 -5.17 7.13
CA VAL A 101 6.03 -4.38 6.56
C VAL A 101 6.95 -5.29 5.78
N VAL A 102 7.30 -4.91 4.56
CA VAL A 102 8.15 -5.69 3.66
C VAL A 102 9.48 -4.97 3.45
N HIS A 103 10.57 -5.71 3.58
CA HIS A 103 11.88 -5.24 3.11
C HIS A 103 11.96 -5.39 1.60
N ALA A 104 11.14 -4.63 0.86
CA ALA A 104 11.22 -4.58 -0.58
C ALA A 104 12.60 -4.06 -1.00
N VAL A 105 13.09 -4.57 -2.13
CA VAL A 105 14.38 -4.15 -2.68
C VAL A 105 14.20 -3.99 -4.16
N ASP A 106 14.45 -2.79 -4.67
CA ASP A 106 14.46 -2.51 -6.10
C ASP A 106 15.47 -3.43 -6.83
N ASN A 107 15.03 -4.04 -7.94
CA ASN A 107 15.85 -4.89 -8.79
C ASN A 107 16.10 -4.31 -10.20
N ALA A 108 15.89 -3.00 -10.38
CA ALA A 108 16.13 -2.21 -11.59
C ALA A 108 15.34 -2.64 -12.84
N HIS A 109 14.41 -3.59 -12.74
CA HIS A 109 13.59 -3.99 -13.89
C HIS A 109 12.61 -2.88 -14.32
N TYR A 110 12.09 -2.14 -13.35
CA TYR A 110 11.12 -1.07 -13.54
C TYR A 110 11.68 0.32 -13.17
N GLY A 111 12.86 0.40 -12.54
CA GLY A 111 13.41 1.63 -11.98
C GLY A 111 13.83 2.71 -12.99
N GLU A 112 13.69 2.49 -14.31
CA GLU A 112 13.84 3.56 -15.32
C GLU A 112 12.52 4.34 -15.54
N MET A 113 11.37 3.71 -15.30
CA MET A 113 10.04 4.29 -15.54
C MET A 113 9.36 4.73 -14.24
N PHE A 114 9.64 4.01 -13.16
CA PHE A 114 9.07 4.23 -11.84
C PHE A 114 10.13 4.78 -10.91
N ASP A 115 9.73 5.64 -9.98
CA ASP A 115 10.63 6.03 -8.90
C ASP A 115 10.90 4.84 -7.94
N PRO A 116 11.85 4.95 -7.00
CA PRO A 116 12.20 3.84 -6.12
C PRO A 116 11.02 3.29 -5.29
N ILE A 117 10.09 4.14 -4.86
CA ILE A 117 8.96 3.79 -3.99
C ILE A 117 7.87 3.14 -4.82
N GLU A 118 7.51 3.76 -5.96
CA GLU A 118 6.64 3.17 -6.98
C GLU A 118 7.13 1.77 -7.38
N THR A 119 8.45 1.62 -7.60
CA THR A 119 9.08 0.35 -7.96
C THR A 119 8.94 -0.69 -6.84
N GLU A 120 9.16 -0.30 -5.59
CA GLU A 120 9.01 -1.20 -4.44
C GLU A 120 7.56 -1.63 -4.20
N LEU A 121 6.58 -0.73 -4.36
CA LEU A 121 5.15 -1.04 -4.29
C LEU A 121 4.78 -2.07 -5.36
N LEU A 122 5.13 -1.78 -6.61
CA LEU A 122 4.86 -2.65 -7.74
C LEU A 122 5.48 -4.04 -7.55
N LEU A 123 6.78 -4.10 -7.27
CA LEU A 123 7.48 -5.37 -7.10
C LEU A 123 6.93 -6.17 -5.91
N THR A 124 6.47 -5.49 -4.86
CA THR A 124 5.79 -6.13 -3.73
C THR A 124 4.46 -6.75 -4.16
N GLY A 125 3.63 -6.02 -4.92
CA GLY A 125 2.36 -6.52 -5.46
C GLY A 125 2.55 -7.75 -6.36
N LEU A 126 3.51 -7.67 -7.28
CA LEU A 126 3.86 -8.79 -8.17
C LEU A 126 4.38 -10.00 -7.38
N LYS A 127 5.28 -9.79 -6.42
CA LYS A 127 5.91 -10.90 -5.69
C LYS A 127 4.92 -11.63 -4.79
N LEU A 128 4.04 -10.88 -4.12
CA LEU A 128 3.08 -11.42 -3.17
C LEU A 128 1.74 -11.80 -3.82
N GLN A 129 1.53 -11.43 -5.09
CA GLN A 129 0.27 -11.60 -5.82
C GLN A 129 -0.88 -10.92 -5.06
N VAL A 130 -0.64 -9.67 -4.67
CA VAL A 130 -1.54 -8.82 -3.88
C VAL A 130 -1.81 -7.54 -4.69
N PRO A 131 -3.06 -7.07 -4.76
CA PRO A 131 -3.38 -5.85 -5.49
C PRO A 131 -2.73 -4.61 -4.86
N LEU A 132 -2.42 -3.64 -5.70
CA LEU A 132 -2.04 -2.28 -5.28
C LEU A 132 -3.31 -1.48 -4.93
N LEU A 133 -3.18 -0.55 -4.01
CA LEU A 133 -4.18 0.47 -3.69
C LEU A 133 -3.47 1.82 -3.73
N SER A 134 -3.92 2.74 -4.59
CA SER A 134 -3.31 4.06 -4.74
C SER A 134 -4.31 5.04 -5.36
N ASP A 135 -4.18 6.33 -5.06
CA ASP A 135 -4.87 7.46 -5.69
C ASP A 135 -3.98 8.24 -6.68
N GLN A 136 -2.71 7.83 -6.83
CA GLN A 136 -1.74 8.53 -7.64
C GLN A 136 -1.95 8.21 -9.13
N PHE A 137 -2.71 9.05 -9.83
CA PHE A 137 -3.02 8.84 -11.26
C PHE A 137 -1.78 8.65 -12.14
N GLU A 138 -0.69 9.39 -11.88
CA GLU A 138 0.56 9.23 -12.65
C GLU A 138 1.15 7.83 -12.47
N PHE A 139 1.15 7.28 -11.25
CA PHE A 139 1.61 5.93 -10.98
C PHE A 139 0.71 4.89 -11.66
N GLN A 140 -0.62 5.07 -11.56
CA GLN A 140 -1.59 4.20 -12.23
C GLN A 140 -1.39 4.20 -13.75
N ASP A 141 -1.19 5.36 -14.36
CA ASP A 141 -0.95 5.50 -15.80
C ASP A 141 0.34 4.80 -16.23
N LYS A 142 1.45 5.01 -15.49
CA LYS A 142 2.73 4.30 -15.75
C LYS A 142 2.57 2.79 -15.71
N LEU A 143 1.80 2.24 -14.76
CA LEU A 143 1.52 0.80 -14.66
C LEU A 143 0.80 0.26 -15.90
N ILE A 144 -0.17 1.03 -16.41
CA ILE A 144 -0.91 0.69 -17.63
C ILE A 144 0.00 0.77 -18.85
N GLU A 145 0.78 1.84 -18.99
CA GLU A 145 1.71 2.06 -20.11
C GLU A 145 2.80 0.98 -20.20
N ALA A 146 3.32 0.53 -19.06
CA ALA A 146 4.28 -0.58 -19.01
C ALA A 146 3.64 -1.98 -19.08
N GLU A 147 2.32 -2.08 -19.27
CA GLU A 147 1.57 -3.34 -19.32
C GLU A 147 1.87 -4.24 -18.11
N VAL A 148 1.99 -3.64 -16.94
CA VAL A 148 2.45 -4.34 -15.75
C VAL A 148 1.34 -5.28 -15.25
N PRO A 149 1.59 -6.59 -15.05
CA PRO A 149 0.54 -7.56 -14.73
C PRO A 149 0.21 -7.55 -13.23
N VAL A 150 -0.15 -6.39 -12.70
CA VAL A 150 -0.58 -6.20 -11.32
C VAL A 150 -1.98 -5.58 -11.31
N GLN A 151 -2.83 -6.07 -10.41
CA GLN A 151 -4.12 -5.45 -10.18
C GLN A 151 -3.93 -4.20 -9.32
N ILE A 152 -4.56 -3.11 -9.71
CA ILE A 152 -4.59 -1.85 -8.95
C ILE A 152 -6.05 -1.44 -8.73
N TYR A 153 -6.35 -0.95 -7.53
CA TYR A 153 -7.60 -0.28 -7.21
C TYR A 153 -7.31 1.16 -6.89
N ASP A 154 -8.19 2.04 -7.35
CA ASP A 154 -8.25 3.39 -6.83
C ASP A 154 -8.72 3.36 -5.37
N ILE A 155 -8.33 4.35 -4.58
CA ILE A 155 -8.82 4.52 -3.21
C ILE A 155 -10.35 4.68 -3.20
N GLU A 156 -10.95 5.32 -4.20
CA GLU A 156 -12.41 5.45 -4.32
C GLU A 156 -13.11 4.07 -4.45
N ASP A 157 -12.41 3.07 -4.98
CA ASP A 157 -12.92 1.70 -5.15
C ASP A 157 -12.59 0.77 -3.98
N PHE A 158 -12.00 1.30 -2.89
CA PHE A 158 -11.51 0.50 -1.78
C PHE A 158 -12.58 -0.42 -1.15
N GLU A 159 -13.79 0.10 -0.89
CA GLU A 159 -14.86 -0.73 -0.28
C GLU A 159 -15.29 -1.87 -1.20
N PHE A 160 -15.40 -1.62 -2.51
CA PHE A 160 -15.67 -2.66 -3.49
C PHE A 160 -14.56 -3.72 -3.48
N ALA A 161 -13.29 -3.30 -3.44
CA ALA A 161 -12.15 -4.20 -3.41
C ALA A 161 -12.11 -5.07 -2.13
N VAL A 162 -12.53 -4.50 -0.99
CA VAL A 162 -12.63 -5.20 0.30
C VAL A 162 -13.76 -6.25 0.28
N GLU A 163 -14.93 -5.87 -0.23
CA GLU A 163 -16.13 -6.71 -0.19
C GLU A 163 -16.14 -7.79 -1.26
N GLU A 164 -15.98 -7.38 -2.51
CA GLU A 164 -16.14 -8.21 -3.70
C GLU A 164 -14.77 -8.54 -4.28
N GLY A 165 -14.02 -7.50 -4.68
CA GLY A 165 -12.76 -7.63 -5.40
C GLY A 165 -12.92 -8.37 -6.73
N ILE A 166 -12.00 -8.12 -7.65
CA ILE A 166 -11.95 -8.83 -8.94
C ILE A 166 -11.01 -10.02 -8.77
N SER A 167 -11.54 -11.23 -8.89
CA SER A 167 -10.77 -12.46 -8.90
C SER A 167 -10.04 -12.66 -10.23
N SER A 168 -8.98 -13.47 -10.26
CA SER A 168 -8.27 -13.80 -11.50
C SER A 168 -9.19 -14.43 -12.56
N SER A 169 -10.26 -15.11 -12.14
CA SER A 169 -11.30 -15.67 -13.01
C SER A 169 -12.25 -14.64 -13.61
N ASP A 170 -12.30 -13.42 -13.09
CA ASP A 170 -13.16 -12.35 -13.64
C ASP A 170 -12.50 -11.66 -14.84
N PHE A 171 -11.20 -11.86 -15.05
CA PHE A 171 -10.46 -11.42 -16.24
C PHE A 171 -10.53 -12.41 -17.40
N ASP A 172 -11.00 -13.64 -17.17
CA ASP A 172 -11.32 -14.58 -18.24
C ASP A 172 -12.60 -14.08 -18.94
N LEU A 173 -12.42 -13.26 -19.98
CA LEU A 173 -13.49 -12.96 -20.93
C LEU A 173 -14.16 -14.29 -21.35
N PRO A 174 -15.49 -14.35 -21.45
CA PRO A 174 -16.17 -15.58 -21.85
C PRO A 174 -15.58 -16.04 -23.18
N ASN A 175 -14.98 -17.23 -23.18
CA ASN A 175 -14.48 -17.85 -24.40
C ASN A 175 -15.60 -17.81 -25.46
N GLU A 176 -15.28 -17.37 -26.68
CA GLU A 176 -16.23 -17.35 -27.80
C GLU A 176 -16.84 -18.73 -28.10
N SER A 177 -16.33 -19.81 -27.50
CA SER A 177 -16.91 -21.15 -27.55
C SER A 177 -18.20 -21.34 -26.74
N ASP A 178 -18.57 -20.41 -25.85
CA ASP A 178 -19.84 -20.46 -25.10
C ASP A 178 -21.00 -19.76 -25.84
N ARG A 179 -20.78 -19.34 -27.09
CA ARG A 179 -21.80 -18.71 -27.94
C ARG A 179 -22.37 -19.62 -29.02
N PHE A 180 -22.32 -20.96 -28.93
CA PHE A 180 -23.07 -21.84 -29.84
C PHE A 180 -23.50 -23.16 -29.21
#